data_AF-A0A9D4YLZ3-F1
#
_entry.id   AF-A0A9D4YLZ3-F1
#
_cell.length_a   1.000
_cell.length_b   1.000
_cell.length_c   1.000
_cell.angle_alpha   90.00
_cell.angle_beta   90.00
_cell.angle_gamma   90.00
#
_symmetry.space_group_name_H-M   'P 1'
#
loop_
_entity.id
_entity.type
_entity.pdbx_description
1 polymer ?
#
loop_
_entity_poly.entity_id
_entity_poly.type
_entity_poly.pdbx_seq_one_letter_code
_entity_poly.pdbx_strand_id
1 'polypeptide(L)'
;HIPSLSVLDLSENQFSGDIPSILPRLTVFNLSSNHLRGRVPSEFENSAYDRSFLNNAGLCADTPALNLTLCNANSNAQRKSKDSSLSPTLIVVLVVVSILVASLISFMIIKLHRKRKQGFDNSSWKLTSFQRLNF
;
A
#
# COMPACT_ATOMS: atom_id res chain seq x y z
N HIS A 1 4.67 -20.07 30.70
CA HIS A 1 3.37 -19.66 31.26
C HIS A 1 2.96 -18.38 30.54
N ILE A 2 2.25 -18.52 29.43
CA ILE A 2 1.77 -17.35 28.67
C ILE A 2 0.62 -16.79 29.50
N PRO A 3 0.62 -15.50 29.88
CA PRO A 3 -0.51 -14.90 30.59
C PRO A 3 -1.79 -15.26 29.84
N SER A 4 -2.80 -15.71 30.59
CA SER A 4 -4.10 -16.11 30.05
C SER A 4 -4.71 -14.92 29.33
N LEU A 5 -4.42 -14.83 28.04
CA LEU A 5 -4.99 -13.83 27.17
C LEU A 5 -6.47 -14.16 27.09
N SER A 6 -7.29 -13.34 27.73
CA SER A 6 -8.74 -13.49 27.70
C SER A 6 -9.32 -12.83 26.45
N VAL A 7 -8.65 -11.79 25.93
CA VAL A 7 -9.12 -10.98 24.81
C VAL A 7 -7.99 -10.79 23.80
N LEU A 8 -8.24 -11.14 22.55
CA LEU A 8 -7.39 -10.86 21.39
C LEU A 8 -8.27 -10.33 20.26
N ASP A 9 -8.26 -9.02 20.07
CA ASP A 9 -8.87 -8.36 18.93
C ASP A 9 -7.76 -7.89 17.98
N LEU A 10 -7.74 -8.47 16.78
CA LEU A 10 -6.84 -8.15 15.68
C LEU A 10 -7.66 -7.84 14.42
N SER A 11 -8.91 -7.42 14.60
CA SER A 11 -9.77 -7.04 13.49
C SER A 11 -9.23 -5.83 12.73
N GLU A 12 -9.64 -5.67 11.47
CA GLU A 12 -9.30 -4.50 10.63
C GLU A 12 -7.79 -4.29 10.42
N ASN A 13 -7.08 -5.40 10.23
CA ASN A 13 -5.65 -5.39 9.94
C ASN A 13 -5.39 -5.93 8.52
N GLN A 14 -4.11 -6.05 8.18
CA GLN A 14 -3.68 -6.58 6.88
C GLN A 14 -3.00 -7.95 7.02
N PHE A 15 -3.33 -8.71 8.07
CA PHE A 15 -2.75 -10.04 8.27
C PHE A 15 -3.13 -10.97 7.14
N SER A 16 -2.18 -11.81 6.73
CA SER A 16 -2.34 -12.74 5.62
C SER A 16 -1.68 -14.07 5.92
N GLY A 17 -2.03 -15.10 5.14
CA GLY A 17 -1.60 -16.47 5.41
C GLY A 17 -2.66 -17.25 6.17
N ASP A 18 -2.24 -18.40 6.70
CA ASP A 18 -3.15 -19.38 7.30
C ASP A 18 -3.24 -19.17 8.82
N ILE A 19 -4.38 -19.56 9.42
CA ILE A 19 -4.58 -19.44 10.87
C ILE A 19 -3.87 -20.61 11.56
N PRO A 20 -2.96 -20.35 12.52
CA PRO A 20 -2.28 -21.42 13.24
C PRO A 20 -3.25 -22.15 14.19
N SER A 21 -3.15 -23.48 14.25
CA SER A 21 -3.99 -24.33 15.12
C SER A 21 -3.67 -24.27 16.62
N ILE A 22 -2.59 -23.57 17.00
CA ILE A 22 -2.00 -23.63 18.36
C ILE A 22 -2.44 -22.43 19.25
N LEU A 23 -3.44 -21.65 18.86
CA LEU A 23 -3.84 -20.50 19.67
C LEU A 23 -4.50 -20.95 20.99
N PRO A 24 -4.17 -20.31 22.13
CA PRO A 24 -4.82 -20.58 23.40
C PRO A 24 -6.32 -20.25 23.31
N ARG A 25 -7.16 -20.96 24.09
CA ARG A 25 -8.59 -20.67 24.17
C ARG A 25 -8.81 -19.26 24.74
N LEU A 26 -9.25 -18.36 23.87
CA LEU A 26 -9.52 -16.96 24.15
C LEU A 26 -11.02 -16.76 24.43
N THR A 27 -11.36 -15.93 25.41
CA THR A 27 -12.75 -15.55 25.71
C THR A 27 -13.32 -14.64 24.62
N VAL A 28 -12.50 -13.72 24.14
CA VAL A 28 -12.80 -12.84 23.01
C VAL A 28 -11.66 -12.99 22.00
N PHE A 29 -12.00 -13.41 20.80
CA PHE A 29 -11.04 -13.59 19.70
C PHE A 29 -11.67 -13.02 18.45
N ASN A 30 -11.04 -12.06 17.79
CA ASN A 30 -11.57 -11.43 16.59
C ASN A 30 -10.44 -11.19 15.58
N LEU A 31 -10.52 -11.82 14.41
CA LEU A 31 -9.61 -11.68 13.27
C LEU A 31 -10.36 -11.14 12.03
N SER A 32 -11.55 -10.57 12.20
CA SER A 32 -12.37 -10.12 11.08
C SER A 32 -11.71 -8.99 10.29
N SER A 33 -12.10 -8.83 9.03
CA SER A 33 -11.56 -7.76 8.17
C SER A 33 -10.03 -7.81 8.04
N ASN A 34 -9.50 -8.98 7.66
CA ASN A 34 -8.09 -9.20 7.32
C ASN A 34 -7.97 -9.87 5.94
N HIS A 35 -6.76 -10.24 5.54
CA HIS A 35 -6.47 -10.97 4.30
C HIS A 35 -6.07 -12.43 4.57
N LEU A 36 -6.63 -13.04 5.62
CA LEU A 36 -6.36 -14.43 5.98
C LEU A 36 -6.96 -15.38 4.94
N ARG A 37 -6.32 -16.54 4.79
CA ARG A 37 -6.69 -17.54 3.78
C ARG A 37 -6.57 -18.95 4.31
N GLY A 38 -7.17 -19.89 3.57
CA GLY A 38 -7.13 -21.31 3.89
C GLY A 38 -8.29 -21.77 4.77
N ARG A 39 -8.15 -22.97 5.32
CA ARG A 39 -9.17 -23.58 6.16
C ARG A 39 -9.06 -23.06 7.59
N VAL A 40 -10.19 -22.69 8.18
CA VAL A 40 -10.25 -22.38 9.61
C VAL A 40 -10.00 -23.67 10.40
N PRO A 41 -9.05 -23.71 11.35
CA PRO A 41 -8.84 -24.87 12.19
C PRO A 41 -10.12 -25.25 12.95
N SER A 42 -10.40 -26.56 13.06
CA SER A 42 -11.65 -27.07 13.64
C SER A 42 -11.84 -26.65 15.11
N GLU A 43 -10.77 -26.31 15.82
CA GLU A 43 -10.81 -25.79 17.17
C GLU A 43 -11.53 -24.43 17.27
N PHE A 44 -11.60 -23.68 16.17
CA PHE A 44 -12.27 -22.38 16.09
C PHE A 44 -13.61 -22.43 15.34
N GLU A 45 -14.02 -23.59 14.83
CA GLU A 45 -15.31 -23.80 14.16
C GLU A 45 -16.46 -23.94 15.18
N ASN A 46 -16.76 -22.84 15.85
CA ASN A 46 -17.66 -22.75 16.98
C ASN A 46 -18.50 -21.48 16.85
N SER A 47 -19.79 -21.54 17.23
CA SER A 47 -20.70 -20.39 17.19
C SER A 47 -20.26 -19.20 18.06
N ALA A 48 -19.40 -19.40 19.06
CA ALA A 48 -18.80 -18.31 19.84
C ALA A 48 -17.87 -17.41 19.01
N TYR A 49 -17.39 -17.89 17.86
CA TYR A 49 -16.49 -17.18 16.96
C TYR A 49 -17.11 -16.91 15.57
N ASP A 50 -18.44 -16.97 15.47
CA ASP A 50 -19.19 -16.82 14.21
C ASP A 50 -18.92 -15.51 13.48
N ARG A 51 -18.51 -14.47 14.22
CA ARG A 51 -18.14 -13.15 13.68
C ARG A 51 -16.64 -12.92 13.57
N SER A 52 -15.85 -13.75 14.25
CA SER A 52 -14.40 -13.56 14.41
C SER A 52 -13.60 -13.72 13.13
N PHE A 53 -14.16 -14.37 12.11
CA PHE A 53 -13.47 -14.64 10.85
C PHE A 53 -14.14 -13.97 9.64
N LEU A 54 -15.18 -13.18 9.86
CA LEU A 54 -15.91 -12.49 8.78
C LEU A 54 -15.00 -11.53 8.01
N ASN A 55 -15.38 -11.25 6.76
CA ASN A 55 -14.65 -10.33 5.88
C ASN A 55 -13.17 -10.74 5.66
N ASN A 56 -12.89 -12.04 5.64
CA ASN A 56 -11.65 -12.63 5.14
C ASN A 56 -11.98 -13.51 3.92
N ALA A 57 -11.87 -12.96 2.72
CA ALA A 57 -12.36 -13.61 1.49
C ALA A 57 -11.66 -14.95 1.16
N GLY A 58 -10.47 -15.18 1.70
CA GLY A 58 -9.70 -16.40 1.48
C GLY A 58 -10.01 -17.53 2.47
N LEU A 59 -10.83 -17.29 3.50
CA LEU A 59 -11.15 -18.30 4.50
C LEU A 59 -12.33 -19.18 4.08
N CYS A 60 -12.23 -20.44 4.46
CA CYS A 60 -13.33 -21.40 4.36
C CYS A 60 -13.43 -22.22 5.65
N ALA A 61 -14.62 -22.74 5.95
CA ALA A 61 -14.88 -23.62 7.09
C ALA A 61 -15.41 -24.97 6.61
N ASP A 62 -15.26 -26.02 7.40
CA ASP A 62 -15.89 -27.32 7.12
C ASP A 62 -17.35 -27.35 7.61
N THR A 63 -17.69 -26.50 8.58
CA THR A 63 -19.04 -26.38 9.15
C THR A 63 -19.68 -25.01 8.88
N PRO A 64 -21.03 -24.91 8.88
CA PRO A 64 -21.74 -23.64 8.69
C PRO A 64 -21.71 -22.72 9.93
N ALA A 65 -21.01 -23.10 11.00
CA ALA A 65 -21.02 -22.37 12.28
C ALA A 65 -20.42 -20.95 12.19
N LEU A 66 -19.58 -20.70 11.18
CA LEU A 66 -18.82 -19.46 11.02
C LEU A 66 -19.38 -18.49 9.96
N ASN A 67 -20.52 -18.79 9.36
CA ASN A 67 -21.07 -18.03 8.21
C ASN A 67 -20.06 -17.82 7.06
N LEU A 68 -19.11 -18.75 6.92
CA LEU A 68 -18.11 -18.76 5.86
C LEU A 68 -18.53 -19.72 4.73
N THR A 69 -17.86 -19.61 3.59
CA THR A 69 -18.01 -20.58 2.50
C THR A 69 -17.45 -21.94 2.94
N LEU A 70 -18.14 -23.03 2.58
CA LEU A 70 -17.64 -24.36 2.90
C LEU A 70 -16.40 -24.70 2.07
N CYS A 71 -15.34 -25.21 2.71
CA CYS A 71 -14.12 -25.62 2.03
C CYS A 71 -14.35 -26.72 0.98
N ASN A 72 -15.46 -27.46 1.09
CA ASN A 72 -15.81 -28.58 0.21
C ASN A 72 -17.01 -28.28 -0.71
N ALA A 73 -17.47 -27.02 -0.77
CA ALA A 73 -18.48 -26.60 -1.73
C ALA A 73 -17.84 -26.41 -3.12
N ASN A 74 -17.54 -27.53 -3.77
CA ASN A 74 -17.25 -27.69 -5.18
C ASN A 74 -15.89 -27.15 -5.66
N SER A 75 -15.06 -28.09 -6.10
CA SER A 75 -13.91 -27.95 -7.02
C SER A 75 -14.19 -27.22 -8.34
N ASN A 76 -15.28 -26.43 -8.46
CA ASN A 76 -15.71 -25.72 -9.66
C ASN A 76 -16.16 -24.26 -9.41
N ALA A 77 -16.03 -23.70 -8.20
CA ALA A 77 -16.34 -22.29 -7.92
C ALA A 77 -15.11 -21.38 -7.74
N GLN A 78 -13.89 -21.91 -7.88
CA GLN A 78 -12.66 -21.13 -7.84
C GLN A 78 -12.08 -20.87 -9.24
N ARG A 79 -12.64 -19.91 -9.96
CA ARG A 79 -11.79 -18.99 -10.73
C ARG A 79 -12.31 -17.56 -10.60
N LYS A 80 -11.44 -16.74 -10.01
CA LYS A 80 -11.33 -15.28 -10.18
C LYS A 80 -12.17 -14.40 -9.25
N SER A 81 -11.84 -14.43 -7.95
CA SER A 81 -11.63 -13.15 -7.27
C SER A 81 -10.45 -12.47 -7.98
N LYS A 82 -10.77 -11.58 -8.90
CA LYS A 82 -9.78 -10.74 -9.58
C LYS A 82 -9.42 -9.64 -8.58
N ASP A 83 -8.60 -9.98 -7.58
CA ASP A 83 -7.96 -8.96 -6.77
C ASP A 83 -7.21 -8.05 -7.71
N SER A 84 -7.63 -6.81 -7.72
CA SER A 84 -7.02 -5.73 -8.48
C SER A 84 -5.73 -5.35 -7.77
N SER A 85 -4.74 -6.25 -7.84
CA SER A 85 -3.36 -5.88 -7.58
C SER A 85 -3.04 -4.69 -8.48
N LEU A 86 -2.70 -3.54 -7.89
CA LEU A 86 -2.11 -2.40 -8.59
C LEU A 86 -1.01 -2.96 -9.50
N SER A 87 -1.32 -3.06 -10.78
CA SER A 87 -0.44 -3.80 -11.67
C SER A 87 0.92 -3.09 -11.67
N PRO A 88 2.04 -3.82 -11.66
CA PRO A 88 3.37 -3.19 -11.72
C PRO A 88 3.51 -2.29 -12.95
N THR A 89 2.68 -2.47 -13.99
CA THR A 89 2.62 -1.59 -15.15
C THR A 89 2.23 -0.16 -14.79
N LEU A 90 1.30 0.05 -13.85
CA LEU A 90 0.86 1.40 -13.47
C LEU A 90 1.95 2.14 -12.69
N ILE A 91 2.67 1.44 -11.80
CA ILE A 91 3.80 2.00 -11.05
C ILE A 91 4.93 2.39 -12.01
N VAL A 92 5.28 1.50 -12.95
CA VAL A 92 6.31 1.79 -13.96
C VAL A 92 5.93 3.01 -14.81
N VAL A 93 4.67 3.10 -15.25
CA VAL A 93 4.19 4.26 -16.02
C VAL A 93 4.29 5.55 -15.21
N LEU A 94 3.89 5.54 -13.93
CA LEU A 94 3.99 6.73 -13.07
C LEU A 94 5.44 7.19 -12.87
N VAL A 95 6.36 6.25 -12.66
CA VAL A 95 7.80 6.56 -12.51
C VAL A 95 8.35 7.17 -13.81
N VAL A 96 8.05 6.58 -14.97
CA VAL A 96 8.49 7.12 -16.26
C VAL A 96 7.95 8.53 -16.51
N VAL A 97 6.68 8.76 -16.23
CA VAL A 97 6.06 10.09 -16.37
C VAL A 97 6.72 11.11 -15.44
N SER A 98 7.00 10.74 -14.19
CA SER A 98 7.67 11.63 -13.24
C SER A 98 9.07 12.06 -13.69
N ILE A 99 9.85 11.13 -14.26
CA ILE A 99 11.19 11.40 -14.79
C ILE A 99 11.13 12.35 -16.00
N LEU A 100 10.16 12.13 -16.91
CA LEU A 100 9.98 12.99 -18.08
C LEU A 100 9.61 14.42 -17.66
N VAL A 101 8.70 14.58 -16.71
CA VAL A 101 8.31 15.90 -16.18
C VAL A 101 9.49 16.60 -15.51
N ALA A 102 10.25 15.89 -14.66
CA ALA A 102 11.44 16.45 -14.01
C ALA A 102 12.51 16.90 -15.03
N SER A 103 12.72 16.11 -16.09
CA SER A 103 13.65 16.43 -17.17
C SER A 103 13.25 17.70 -17.92
N LEU A 104 11.96 17.86 -18.26
CA LEU A 104 11.43 19.05 -18.92
C LEU A 104 11.56 20.30 -18.04
N ILE A 105 11.26 20.19 -16.74
CA ILE A 105 11.41 21.30 -15.78
C ILE A 105 12.87 21.71 -15.68
N SER A 106 13.80 20.75 -15.53
CA SER A 106 15.24 21.00 -15.48
C SER A 106 15.73 21.73 -16.74
N PHE A 107 15.32 21.28 -17.92
CA PHE A 107 15.65 21.93 -19.18
C PHE A 107 15.14 23.37 -19.26
N MET A 108 13.90 23.62 -18.82
CA MET A 108 13.34 24.97 -18.79
C MET A 108 14.11 25.88 -17.82
N ILE A 109 14.45 25.40 -16.62
CA ILE A 109 15.26 26.14 -15.65
C ILE A 109 16.63 26.48 -16.24
N ILE A 110 17.33 25.50 -16.83
CA ILE A 110 18.64 25.73 -17.48
C ILE A 110 18.54 26.79 -18.58
N LYS A 111 17.49 26.74 -19.41
CA LYS A 111 17.26 27.72 -20.47
C LYS A 111 17.02 29.13 -19.91
N LEU A 112 16.28 29.24 -18.81
CA LEU A 112 16.05 30.51 -18.11
C LEU A 112 17.35 31.07 -17.52
N HIS A 113 18.17 30.21 -16.89
CA HIS A 113 19.49 30.61 -16.39
C HIS A 113 20.43 31.05 -17.52
N ARG A 114 20.45 30.33 -18.65
CA ARG A 114 21.25 30.69 -19.83
C ARG A 114 20.80 32.03 -20.42
N LYS A 115 19.48 32.28 -20.53
CA LYS A 115 18.96 33.59 -20.96
C LYS A 115 19.36 34.70 -20.00
N ARG A 116 19.27 34.47 -18.69
CA ARG A 116 19.64 35.47 -17.68
C ARG A 116 21.15 35.78 -17.71
N LYS A 117 22.00 34.77 -17.89
CA LYS A 117 23.44 34.95 -18.10
C LYS A 117 23.74 35.73 -19.38
N GLN A 118 23.08 35.42 -20.49
CA GLN A 118 23.23 36.19 -21.74
C GLN A 118 22.76 37.64 -21.59
N GLY A 119 21.72 37.91 -20.79
CA GLY A 119 21.32 39.27 -20.44
C GLY A 119 22.36 40.04 -19.63
N PHE A 120 23.10 39.35 -18.76
CA PHE A 120 24.21 39.93 -17.98
C PHE A 120 25.48 40.14 -18.84
N ASP A 121 25.82 39.21 -19.74
CA ASP A 121 26.96 39.35 -20.65
C ASP A 121 26.73 40.47 -21.69
N ASN A 122 25.47 40.75 -22.08
CA ASN A 122 25.13 41.87 -22.97
C ASN A 122 25.16 43.26 -22.31
N SER A 123 25.16 43.34 -20.97
CA SER A 123 25.44 44.61 -20.27
C SER A 123 26.94 44.83 -20.19
N SER A 124 27.53 45.24 -21.32
CA SER A 124 28.89 45.77 -21.38
C SER A 124 29.00 46.97 -20.44
N TRP A 125 29.72 46.80 -19.32
CA TRP A 125 30.04 47.88 -18.38
C TRP A 125 30.86 48.95 -19.10
N LYS A 126 30.20 50.00 -19.58
CA LYS A 126 30.89 51.21 -20.07
C LYS A 126 31.43 51.98 -18.88
N LEU A 127 32.71 51.79 -18.57
CA LEU A 127 33.46 52.72 -17.73
C LEU A 127 33.57 54.05 -18.49
N THR A 128 32.78 55.06 -18.12
CA THR A 128 33.02 56.43 -18.58
C THR A 128 34.14 57.04 -17.77
N SER A 129 35.32 57.16 -18.38
CA SER A 129 36.44 57.91 -17.82
C SER A 129 36.08 59.40 -17.78
N PHE A 130 36.05 59.99 -16.59
CA PHE A 130 35.89 61.43 -16.44
C PHE A 130 37.26 62.08 -16.30
N GLN A 131 37.63 62.90 -17.27
CA GLN A 131 38.86 63.69 -17.21
C GLN A 131 38.57 65.02 -16.49
N ARG A 132 39.41 65.32 -15.49
CA ARG A 132 39.29 66.55 -14.68
C ARG A 132 39.77 67.74 -15.50
N LEU A 133 38.89 68.72 -15.74
CA LEU A 133 39.28 70.03 -16.28
C LEU A 133 39.80 70.88 -15.11
N ASN A 134 41.09 71.22 -15.14
CA ASN A 134 41.66 72.23 -14.27
C ASN A 134 41.42 73.61 -14.90
N PHE A 135 40.96 74.55 -14.08
CA PHE A 135 40.73 75.95 -14.42
C PHE A 135 41.95 76.80 -14.06
#